data_AF-A0A3N4K090-F1
#
_entry.id   AF-A0A3N4K090-F1
#
_cell.length_a   1.000
_cell.length_b   1.000
_cell.length_c   1.000
_cell.angle_alpha   90.00
_cell.angle_beta   90.00
_cell.angle_gamma   90.00
#
_symmetry.space_group_name_H-M   'P 1'
#
loop_
_entity.id
_entity.type
_entity.pdbx_description
1 polymer ?
#
loop_
_entity_poly.entity_id
_entity_poly.type
_entity_poly.pdbx_seq_one_letter_code
_entity_poly.pdbx_strand_id
1 'polypeptide(L)'
;MKVSSTTTTLAPPAATTHAHTTVYAVWVNEIDQGLGCGQTSRGKQTGDSVYIRCPPNKPVKDLASPAMACNVNNAAAPRWVSVKSSDKFTFEWHHDSRSNSDDIISHKGPALVYIAPASSNGACPVWVKLWQDAGTTSNWGVDKLIAAKGRHYTAARKVLGTPLVL
;
A
#
# COMPACT_ATOMS: atom_id res chain seq x y z
N MET A 1 -16.68 -31.65 -43.88
CA MET A 1 -15.58 -31.67 -42.89
C MET A 1 -15.49 -30.27 -42.29
N LYS A 2 -15.88 -30.06 -41.03
CA LYS A 2 -15.74 -28.76 -40.33
C LYS A 2 -14.47 -28.84 -39.48
N VAL A 3 -13.47 -28.03 -39.82
CA VAL A 3 -12.23 -27.93 -39.05
C VAL A 3 -12.43 -26.77 -38.07
N SER A 4 -12.50 -27.09 -36.78
CA SER A 4 -12.66 -26.10 -35.72
C SER A 4 -11.28 -25.81 -35.14
N SER A 5 -10.76 -24.61 -35.38
CA SER A 5 -9.46 -24.17 -34.86
C SER A 5 -9.63 -23.59 -33.46
N THR A 6 -9.14 -24.31 -32.45
CA THR A 6 -9.11 -23.83 -31.06
C THR A 6 -7.84 -23.03 -30.85
N THR A 7 -7.95 -21.70 -30.76
CA THR A 7 -6.82 -20.81 -30.49
C THR A 7 -6.53 -20.82 -28.98
N THR A 8 -5.46 -21.50 -28.56
CA THR A 8 -4.99 -21.47 -27.17
C THR A 8 -4.21 -20.17 -26.93
N THR A 9 -4.83 -19.20 -26.26
CA THR A 9 -4.15 -17.99 -25.79
C THR A 9 -3.22 -18.35 -24.63
N LEU A 10 -1.91 -18.33 -24.87
CA LEU A 10 -0.90 -18.48 -23.83
C LEU A 10 -0.91 -17.20 -22.97
N ALA A 11 -1.46 -17.28 -21.77
CA ALA A 11 -1.38 -16.19 -20.80
C ALA A 11 0.10 -15.97 -20.43
N PRO A 12 0.64 -14.73 -20.55
CA PRO A 12 2.01 -14.48 -20.16
C PRO A 12 2.20 -14.78 -18.67
N PRO A 13 3.33 -15.39 -18.26
CA PRO A 13 3.63 -15.62 -16.86
C PRO A 13 3.63 -14.27 -16.14
N ALA A 14 2.80 -14.14 -15.10
CA ALA A 14 2.85 -13.00 -14.21
C ALA A 14 4.22 -12.99 -13.53
N ALA A 15 5.09 -12.04 -13.91
CA ALA A 15 6.38 -11.86 -13.25
C ALA A 15 6.13 -11.60 -11.76
N THR A 16 6.59 -12.51 -10.90
CA THR A 16 6.49 -12.37 -9.45
C THR A 16 7.58 -11.41 -8.96
N THR A 17 7.38 -10.11 -9.13
CA THR A 17 8.26 -9.10 -8.55
C THR A 17 8.06 -9.08 -7.03
N HIS A 18 9.09 -9.47 -6.27
CA HIS A 18 9.07 -9.48 -4.80
C HIS A 18 9.50 -8.13 -4.23
N ALA A 19 8.59 -7.17 -4.24
CA ALA A 19 8.81 -5.87 -3.61
C ALA A 19 8.95 -5.97 -2.09
N HIS A 20 10.10 -5.56 -1.55
CA HIS A 20 10.30 -5.34 -0.11
C HIS A 20 10.17 -3.85 0.18
N THR A 21 9.05 -3.44 0.77
CA THR A 21 8.80 -2.05 1.21
C THR A 21 7.60 -2.02 2.14
N THR A 22 7.56 -1.09 3.10
CA THR A 22 6.41 -0.86 4.00
C THR A 22 6.18 0.63 4.23
N VAL A 23 4.94 0.99 4.59
CA VAL A 23 4.60 2.35 5.01
C VAL A 23 5.12 2.56 6.43
N TYR A 24 5.92 3.60 6.64
CA TYR A 24 6.39 3.99 7.97
C TYR A 24 5.61 5.14 8.57
N ALA A 25 5.16 6.07 7.72
CA ALA A 25 4.51 7.29 8.18
C ALA A 25 3.47 7.78 7.18
N VAL A 26 2.64 8.72 7.63
CA VAL A 26 1.73 9.48 6.77
C VAL A 26 1.88 10.97 7.04
N TRP A 27 1.43 11.77 6.06
CA TRP A 27 1.40 13.22 6.14
C TRP A 27 0.00 13.71 5.84
N VAL A 28 -0.45 14.69 6.60
CA VAL A 28 -1.74 15.37 6.39
C VAL A 28 -1.44 16.82 6.05
N ASN A 29 -1.83 17.24 4.84
CA ASN A 29 -1.55 18.59 4.34
C ASN A 29 -0.07 18.97 4.48
N GLU A 30 0.81 18.04 4.11
CA GLU A 30 2.28 18.21 4.13
C GLU A 30 2.89 18.33 5.54
N ILE A 31 2.12 17.98 6.59
CA ILE A 31 2.61 17.86 7.96
C ILE A 31 2.84 16.38 8.30
N ASP A 32 4.07 16.03 8.67
CA ASP A 32 4.46 14.70 9.13
C ASP A 32 3.69 14.31 10.41
N GLN A 33 3.05 13.15 10.41
CA GLN A 33 2.33 12.62 11.57
C GLN A 33 3.22 11.75 12.48
N GLY A 34 4.53 11.71 12.19
CA GLY A 34 5.54 10.91 12.87
C GLY A 34 5.48 9.44 12.44
N LEU A 35 6.34 8.59 12.99
CA LEU A 35 6.30 7.15 12.69
C LEU A 35 4.97 6.54 13.12
N GLY A 36 4.24 5.97 12.16
CA GLY A 36 3.04 5.17 12.37
C GLY A 36 3.32 3.69 12.54
N CYS A 37 4.49 3.27 12.06
CA CYS A 37 5.04 1.96 12.21
C CYS A 37 6.51 2.03 12.60
N GLY A 38 6.96 1.07 13.42
CA GLY A 38 8.37 0.85 13.65
C GLY A 38 9.13 0.49 12.35
N GLN A 39 10.42 0.82 12.29
CA GLN A 39 11.25 0.59 11.10
C GLN A 39 11.51 -0.91 10.87
N THR A 40 11.90 -1.28 9.66
CA THR A 40 12.26 -2.65 9.30
C THR A 40 13.79 -2.78 9.29
N SER A 41 14.38 -3.65 10.10
CA SER A 41 15.82 -3.91 10.01
C SER A 41 16.04 -5.35 9.55
N ARG A 42 16.80 -5.52 8.46
CA ARG A 42 17.10 -6.85 7.88
C ARG A 42 15.83 -7.65 7.58
N GLY A 43 14.79 -6.97 7.09
CA GLY A 43 13.48 -7.56 6.79
C GLY A 43 12.62 -7.95 8.01
N LYS A 44 13.01 -7.55 9.23
CA LYS A 44 12.20 -7.71 10.45
C LYS A 44 11.65 -6.37 10.89
N GLN A 45 10.36 -6.31 11.17
CA GLN A 45 9.74 -5.13 11.76
C GLN A 45 10.27 -4.93 13.19
N THR A 46 10.71 -3.72 13.50
CA THR A 46 11.29 -3.32 14.79
C THR A 46 10.49 -2.14 15.34
N GLY A 47 10.01 -2.25 16.58
CA GLY A 47 9.11 -1.24 17.19
C GLY A 47 7.64 -1.60 17.07
N ASP A 48 6.76 -0.75 17.61
CA ASP A 48 5.33 -1.04 17.71
C ASP A 48 4.50 -0.33 16.63
N SER A 49 3.29 -0.85 16.41
CA SER A 49 2.25 -0.14 15.64
C SER A 49 1.75 1.06 16.44
N VAL A 50 1.71 2.25 15.81
CA VAL A 50 1.11 3.45 16.41
C VAL A 50 -0.24 3.73 15.75
N TYR A 51 -0.25 3.92 14.44
CA TYR A 51 -1.47 4.11 13.65
C TYR A 51 -1.47 3.34 12.32
N ILE A 52 -0.35 2.69 11.99
CA ILE A 52 -0.24 1.75 10.87
C ILE A 52 -0.26 0.34 11.46
N ARG A 53 -1.01 -0.58 10.84
CA ARG A 53 -0.94 -2.00 11.17
C ARG A 53 0.34 -2.57 10.57
N CYS A 54 1.34 -2.85 11.40
CA CYS A 54 2.71 -3.12 10.97
C CYS A 54 2.97 -4.60 10.59
N PRO A 55 3.26 -4.90 9.31
CA PRO A 55 3.88 -6.16 8.91
C PRO A 55 5.42 -6.03 8.79
N PRO A 56 6.16 -7.15 8.72
CA PRO A 56 7.49 -7.16 8.10
C PRO A 56 7.40 -6.81 6.60
N ASN A 57 8.51 -6.44 5.96
CA ASN A 57 8.54 -5.99 4.56
C ASN A 57 8.42 -7.10 3.50
N LYS A 58 7.92 -8.29 3.85
CA LYS A 58 7.78 -9.40 2.91
C LYS A 58 6.50 -9.24 2.07
N PRO A 59 6.54 -9.52 0.76
CA PRO A 59 5.34 -9.43 -0.10
C PRO A 59 4.34 -10.55 0.20
N VAL A 60 3.05 -10.22 0.13
CA VAL A 60 1.96 -11.20 0.08
C VAL A 60 1.79 -11.67 -1.36
N LYS A 61 1.73 -12.99 -1.58
CA LYS A 61 1.73 -13.59 -2.93
C LYS A 61 0.48 -14.42 -3.23
N ASP A 62 -0.12 -14.99 -2.19
CA ASP A 62 -1.32 -15.80 -2.31
C ASP A 62 -2.55 -14.90 -2.32
N LEU A 63 -3.23 -14.85 -3.46
CA LEU A 63 -4.42 -14.03 -3.67
C LEU A 63 -5.61 -14.48 -2.81
N ALA A 64 -5.62 -15.74 -2.35
CA ALA A 64 -6.65 -16.25 -1.45
C ALA A 64 -6.33 -15.99 0.04
N SER A 65 -5.14 -15.46 0.34
CA SER A 65 -4.71 -15.22 1.72
C SER A 65 -5.52 -14.11 2.38
N PRO A 66 -5.95 -14.26 3.64
CA PRO A 66 -6.51 -13.17 4.44
C PRO A 66 -5.55 -11.97 4.56
N ALA A 67 -4.24 -12.19 4.43
CA ALA A 67 -3.23 -11.14 4.43
C ALA A 67 -3.33 -10.19 3.22
N MET A 68 -4.10 -10.51 2.18
CA MET A 68 -4.30 -9.59 1.06
C MET A 68 -5.01 -8.30 1.46
N ALA A 69 -5.81 -8.32 2.53
CA ALA A 69 -6.57 -7.15 2.97
C ALA A 69 -5.69 -6.09 3.65
N CYS A 70 -4.85 -6.47 4.62
CA CYS A 70 -4.03 -5.55 5.42
C CYS A 70 -2.66 -6.15 5.82
N ASN A 71 -2.11 -7.04 4.99
CA ASN A 71 -0.88 -7.80 5.26
C ASN A 71 -1.01 -8.74 6.50
N VAL A 72 0.07 -9.43 6.84
CA VAL A 72 0.16 -10.22 8.08
C VAL A 72 0.07 -9.28 9.30
N ASN A 73 -0.36 -9.82 10.45
CA ASN A 73 -0.57 -9.04 11.67
C ASN A 73 -1.65 -7.93 11.53
N ASN A 74 -2.81 -8.30 10.98
CA ASN A 74 -3.96 -7.40 10.84
C ASN A 74 -4.65 -7.11 12.20
N ALA A 75 -3.90 -6.50 13.11
CA ALA A 75 -4.35 -6.08 14.43
C ALA A 75 -4.61 -4.57 14.45
N ALA A 76 -5.58 -4.12 15.26
CA ALA A 76 -5.85 -2.70 15.41
C ALA A 76 -4.65 -1.98 16.03
N ALA A 77 -4.26 -0.85 15.43
CA ALA A 77 -3.27 0.04 16.00
C ALA A 77 -3.91 0.90 17.12
N PRO A 78 -3.14 1.34 18.14
CA PRO A 78 -3.67 2.05 19.31
C PRO A 78 -4.15 3.47 19.01
N ARG A 79 -3.75 4.06 17.87
CA ARG A 79 -4.06 5.42 17.49
C ARG A 79 -4.61 5.48 16.06
N TRP A 80 -5.35 6.54 15.81
CA TRP A 80 -5.88 6.93 14.52
C TRP A 80 -5.23 8.22 14.01
N VAL A 81 -5.18 8.43 12.69
CA VAL A 81 -4.82 9.73 12.11
C VAL A 81 -6.09 10.54 11.86
N SER A 82 -6.11 11.77 12.36
CA SER A 82 -7.23 12.68 12.18
C SER A 82 -7.10 13.40 10.84
N VAL A 83 -8.14 13.31 10.02
CA VAL A 83 -8.20 13.91 8.68
C VAL A 83 -9.57 14.53 8.43
N LYS A 84 -9.60 15.53 7.58
CA LYS A 84 -10.83 16.12 7.02
C LYS A 84 -10.96 15.72 5.56
N SER A 85 -12.21 15.76 5.07
CA SER A 85 -12.45 15.47 3.66
C SER A 85 -11.67 16.48 2.81
N SER A 86 -11.08 15.99 1.73
CA SER A 86 -10.22 16.73 0.81
C SER A 86 -8.82 17.09 1.35
N ASP A 87 -8.46 16.70 2.57
CA ASP A 87 -7.07 16.81 3.03
C ASP A 87 -6.15 16.02 2.08
N LYS A 88 -4.96 16.55 1.83
CA LYS A 88 -3.91 15.84 1.10
C LYS A 88 -3.30 14.81 2.05
N PHE A 89 -3.64 13.54 1.84
CA PHE A 89 -3.10 12.42 2.60
C PHE A 89 -1.96 11.77 1.83
N THR A 90 -0.76 11.75 2.42
CA THR A 90 0.45 11.21 1.80
C THR A 90 0.94 10.01 2.58
N PHE A 91 1.20 8.90 1.91
CA PHE A 91 1.87 7.74 2.47
C PHE A 91 3.37 7.85 2.23
N GLU A 92 4.18 7.47 3.20
CA GLU A 92 5.64 7.43 3.11
C GLU A 92 6.15 5.99 3.30
N TRP A 93 6.75 5.47 2.23
CA TRP A 93 7.26 4.11 2.12
C TRP A 93 8.76 4.04 2.30
N HIS A 94 9.23 2.94 2.88
CA HIS A 94 10.65 2.66 3.12
C HIS A 94 10.97 1.18 2.98
N HIS A 95 12.23 0.86 2.72
CA HIS A 95 12.73 -0.51 2.65
C HIS A 95 13.25 -0.98 4.01
N ASP A 96 14.28 -0.31 4.55
CA ASP A 96 14.90 -0.64 5.83
C ASP A 96 14.91 0.56 6.80
N SER A 97 15.10 1.79 6.34
CA SER A 97 15.28 2.95 7.22
C SER A 97 14.53 4.18 6.76
N ARG A 98 14.05 5.00 7.71
CA ARG A 98 13.50 6.34 7.43
C ARG A 98 14.63 7.35 7.28
N SER A 99 15.53 7.08 6.33
CA SER A 99 16.71 7.92 6.08
C SER A 99 16.77 8.32 4.61
N ASN A 100 17.48 9.41 4.31
CA ASN A 100 17.65 9.88 2.93
C ASN A 100 18.45 8.92 2.04
N SER A 101 19.21 8.00 2.65
CA SER A 101 20.00 6.97 1.98
C SER A 101 19.25 5.66 1.72
N ASP A 102 17.99 5.54 2.15
CA ASP A 102 17.19 4.32 2.01
C ASP A 102 16.81 4.03 0.55
N ASP A 103 16.86 2.76 0.16
CA ASP A 103 16.51 2.28 -1.17
C ASP A 103 15.04 1.81 -1.21
N ILE A 104 14.12 2.77 -1.12
CA ILE A 104 12.65 2.59 -1.01
C ILE A 104 12.09 1.29 -1.61
N ILE A 105 12.37 1.04 -2.89
CA ILE A 105 11.98 -0.15 -3.68
C ILE A 105 12.67 -0.10 -5.07
N SER A 106 12.92 -1.25 -5.70
CA SER A 106 13.45 -1.34 -7.09
C SER A 106 12.49 -2.01 -8.10
N HIS A 107 11.34 -2.48 -7.62
CA HIS A 107 10.41 -3.32 -8.37
C HIS A 107 9.38 -2.51 -9.15
N LYS A 108 9.31 -2.71 -10.47
CA LYS A 108 8.32 -2.02 -11.31
C LYS A 108 6.91 -2.52 -11.01
N GLY A 109 5.96 -1.61 -10.98
CA GLY A 109 4.56 -1.95 -10.76
C GLY A 109 3.67 -0.73 -10.53
N PRO A 110 2.35 -0.96 -10.47
CA PRO A 110 1.39 0.06 -10.11
C PRO A 110 1.42 0.34 -8.59
N ALA A 111 0.91 1.51 -8.20
CA ALA A 111 0.55 1.83 -6.82
C ALA A 111 -0.94 2.14 -6.74
N LEU A 112 -1.62 1.70 -5.68
CA LEU A 112 -3.07 1.85 -5.51
C LEU A 112 -3.40 2.21 -4.06
N VAL A 113 -4.52 2.92 -3.86
CA VAL A 113 -5.09 3.20 -2.53
C VAL A 113 -6.56 2.80 -2.51
N TYR A 114 -6.94 2.11 -1.45
CA TYR A 114 -8.31 1.70 -1.17
C TYR A 114 -8.74 2.21 0.21
N ILE A 115 -10.05 2.29 0.44
CA ILE A 115 -10.66 2.64 1.72
C ILE A 115 -11.79 1.67 2.06
N ALA A 116 -11.98 1.40 3.34
CA ALA A 116 -13.07 0.58 3.88
C ALA A 116 -13.45 1.09 5.28
N PRO A 117 -14.68 0.85 5.76
CA PRO A 117 -15.04 1.14 7.15
C PRO A 117 -14.20 0.31 8.12
N ALA A 118 -13.67 0.95 9.18
CA ALA A 118 -12.85 0.29 10.20
C ALA A 118 -13.50 -0.95 10.82
N SER A 119 -14.83 -0.90 11.04
CA SER A 119 -15.63 -1.99 11.61
C SER A 119 -15.64 -3.26 10.77
N SER A 120 -15.34 -3.16 9.47
CA SER A 120 -15.24 -4.34 8.59
C SER A 120 -13.99 -5.16 8.82
N ASN A 121 -12.96 -4.57 9.45
CA ASN A 121 -11.63 -5.14 9.58
C ASN A 121 -11.01 -5.61 8.24
N GLY A 122 -11.46 -5.06 7.11
CA GLY A 122 -11.04 -5.46 5.75
C GLY A 122 -11.67 -6.76 5.24
N ALA A 123 -12.63 -7.34 5.96
CA ALA A 123 -13.33 -8.55 5.57
C ALA A 123 -14.49 -8.25 4.61
N CYS A 124 -14.79 -9.21 3.73
CA CYS A 124 -15.88 -9.13 2.73
C CYS A 124 -15.62 -8.05 1.65
N PRO A 125 -16.51 -7.83 0.66
CA PRO A 125 -16.26 -6.89 -0.44
C PRO A 125 -16.55 -5.43 0.00
N VAL A 126 -15.67 -4.91 0.86
CA VAL A 126 -15.83 -3.59 1.51
C VAL A 126 -14.91 -2.50 0.95
N TRP A 127 -13.99 -2.87 0.06
CA TRP A 127 -12.92 -2.00 -0.42
C TRP A 127 -13.36 -1.13 -1.59
N VAL A 128 -13.25 0.18 -1.43
CA VAL A 128 -13.48 1.17 -2.49
C VAL A 128 -12.14 1.76 -2.93
N LYS A 129 -11.85 1.74 -4.23
CA LYS A 129 -10.63 2.33 -4.78
C LYS A 129 -10.72 3.86 -4.75
N LEU A 130 -9.69 4.51 -4.21
CA LEU A 130 -9.58 5.97 -4.17
C LEU A 130 -8.60 6.52 -5.21
N TRP A 131 -7.52 5.79 -5.47
CA TRP A 131 -6.43 6.25 -6.31
C TRP A 131 -5.67 5.07 -6.92
N GLN A 132 -5.10 5.29 -8.10
CA GLN A 132 -4.21 4.35 -8.78
C GLN A 132 -3.26 5.11 -9.70
N ASP A 133 -2.00 4.67 -9.72
CA ASP A 133 -1.03 5.02 -10.76
C ASP A 133 -0.39 3.74 -11.28
N ALA A 134 -0.79 3.33 -12.49
CA ALA A 134 -0.19 2.20 -13.19
C ALA A 134 1.13 2.55 -13.90
N GLY A 135 1.37 3.84 -14.12
CA GLY A 135 2.45 4.32 -14.98
C GLY A 135 2.27 3.98 -16.46
N THR A 136 3.36 4.11 -17.20
CA THR A 136 3.50 3.68 -18.59
C THR A 136 4.54 2.56 -18.68
N THR A 137 4.74 1.99 -19.87
CA THR A 137 5.76 0.95 -20.11
C THR A 137 7.19 1.38 -19.73
N SER A 138 7.49 2.69 -19.78
CA SER A 138 8.80 3.27 -19.47
C SER A 138 8.86 4.04 -18.16
N ASN A 139 7.74 4.23 -17.46
CA ASN A 139 7.66 5.01 -16.22
C ASN A 139 6.52 4.52 -15.33
N TRP A 140 6.81 3.55 -14.47
CA TRP A 140 5.84 2.90 -13.59
C TRP A 140 5.40 3.79 -12.42
N GLY A 141 4.29 3.45 -11.77
CA GLY A 141 3.88 4.11 -10.52
C GLY A 141 4.99 4.07 -9.46
N VAL A 142 5.71 2.94 -9.39
CA VAL A 142 6.88 2.80 -8.51
C VAL A 142 8.05 3.71 -8.90
N ASP A 143 8.27 4.02 -10.18
CA ASP A 143 9.34 4.93 -10.59
C ASP A 143 9.13 6.33 -10.03
N LYS A 144 7.87 6.79 -10.05
CA LYS A 144 7.46 8.05 -9.45
C LYS A 144 7.55 8.01 -7.93
N LEU A 145 7.24 6.87 -7.31
CA LEU A 145 7.39 6.68 -5.86
C LEU A 145 8.86 6.83 -5.43
N ILE A 146 9.79 6.21 -6.17
CA ILE A 146 11.25 6.31 -5.94
C ILE A 146 11.70 7.77 -6.13
N ALA A 147 11.30 8.41 -7.23
CA ALA A 147 11.63 9.81 -7.50
C ALA A 147 11.11 10.76 -6.40
N ALA A 148 9.94 10.45 -5.82
CA ALA A 148 9.34 11.20 -4.72
C ALA A 148 9.85 10.79 -3.32
N LYS A 149 10.91 9.98 -3.25
CA LYS A 149 11.52 9.48 -2.00
C LYS A 149 10.52 8.77 -1.11
N GLY A 150 9.76 7.84 -1.70
CA GLY A 150 8.79 7.01 -0.99
C GLY A 150 7.44 7.67 -0.74
N ARG A 151 7.22 8.89 -1.23
CA ARG A 151 5.96 9.62 -1.00
C ARG A 151 5.01 9.54 -2.18
N HIS A 152 3.78 9.08 -1.92
CA HIS A 152 2.65 9.25 -2.86
C HIS A 152 1.42 9.73 -2.10
N TYR A 153 0.55 10.48 -2.79
CA TYR A 153 -0.59 11.13 -2.15
C TYR A 153 -1.92 10.77 -2.81
N THR A 154 -2.97 10.91 -2.02
CA THR A 154 -4.37 10.89 -2.45
C THR A 154 -5.12 11.98 -1.70
N ALA A 155 -6.29 12.39 -2.21
CA ALA A 155 -7.21 13.18 -1.43
C ALA A 155 -7.93 12.27 -0.42
N ALA A 156 -7.97 12.66 0.85
CA ALA A 156 -8.79 12.00 1.84
C ALA A 156 -10.27 12.15 1.45
N ARG A 157 -11.03 11.05 1.40
CA ARG A 157 -12.44 11.07 0.98
C ARG A 157 -13.32 10.44 2.04
N LYS A 158 -14.42 11.11 2.38
CA LYS A 158 -15.44 10.57 3.28
C LYS A 158 -16.20 9.47 2.55
N VAL A 159 -16.12 8.25 3.08
CA VAL A 159 -17.10 7.21 2.76
C VAL A 159 -18.38 7.57 3.53
N LEU A 160 -19.52 7.61 2.84
CA LEU A 160 -20.81 7.97 3.42
C LEU A 160 -21.08 7.14 4.69
N GLY A 161 -21.35 7.82 5.82
CA GLY A 161 -21.74 7.18 7.09
C GLY A 161 -20.63 6.90 8.10
N THR A 162 -19.36 7.24 7.85
CA THR A 162 -18.26 7.00 8.79
C THR A 162 -17.50 8.31 9.12
N PRO A 163 -17.04 8.52 10.37
CA PRO A 163 -16.04 9.55 10.65
C PRO A 163 -14.82 9.33 9.75
N LEU A 164 -14.24 10.40 9.22
CA LEU A 164 -13.09 10.29 8.34
C LEU A 164 -11.86 9.99 9.19
N VAL A 165 -11.44 8.74 9.21
CA VAL A 165 -10.29 8.28 9.95
C VAL A 165 -9.53 7.31 9.07
N LEU A 166 -8.27 7.62 8.78
CA LEU A 166 -7.34 6.79 7.99
C LEU A 166 -6.19 6.32 8.88
#